data_AF-A0A4T0VH95-F1
#
_entry.id   AF-A0A4T0VH95-F1
#
_cell.length_a   1.000
_cell.length_b   1.000
_cell.length_c   1.000
_cell.angle_alpha   90.00
_cell.angle_beta   90.00
_cell.angle_gamma   90.00
#
_symmetry.space_group_name_H-M   'P 1'
#
loop_
_entity.id
_entity.type
_entity.pdbx_description
1 polymer ?
#
loop_
_entity_poly.entity_id
_entity_poly.type
_entity_poly.pdbx_seq_one_letter_code
_entity_poly.pdbx_strand_id
1 'polypeptide(L)'
;MADTPQPSGPGGFFPSQTLPSPAPSTASVRSSATLPHPRARSLRPGSNKEETVRRYVEERLAVVNRRYVKKHGNPEPGDQVVGYKTFAELCKDLHGVIDVLWLSGTPSIQIPFLLNIASDFTQWIDSFPPSPRAAFSVLKKLDHCFASLLSGRDIETKATLPGFENGMRAGMSTTDMVRCRSSVEQTRLAVVEVLSREPDDDSKDDETEVDDSETNTTMGNDIGIDDTTGLARDDDDDDDYDDDDSIYMDAARVYEHTIVQLGVKLGDVFGPAAPGASDNTLCSAAS
;
A
#
# COMPACT_ATOMS: atom_id res chain seq x y z
N MET A 1 -85.91 20.61 -13.69
CA MET A 1 -85.92 20.87 -15.15
C MET A 1 -84.54 21.42 -15.46
N ALA A 2 -83.59 20.55 -15.85
CA ALA A 2 -83.24 20.21 -17.24
C ALA A 2 -82.60 21.44 -17.94
N ASP A 3 -81.44 21.38 -18.60
CA ASP A 3 -80.77 20.28 -19.28
C ASP A 3 -79.29 20.65 -19.53
N THR A 4 -78.42 19.65 -19.62
CA THR A 4 -77.07 19.74 -20.18
C THR A 4 -77.18 19.63 -21.71
N PRO A 5 -76.12 19.95 -22.48
CA PRO A 5 -75.44 18.81 -23.12
C PRO A 5 -73.92 18.97 -23.26
N GLN A 6 -73.26 17.83 -23.07
CA GLN A 6 -71.91 17.50 -23.55
C GLN A 6 -71.97 17.14 -25.06
N PRO A 7 -70.85 17.06 -25.80
CA PRO A 7 -70.30 15.72 -26.01
C PRO A 7 -68.76 15.59 -26.22
N SER A 8 -68.26 14.49 -25.64
CA SER A 8 -67.27 13.49 -26.13
C SER A 8 -65.93 13.87 -26.78
N GLY A 9 -64.84 13.45 -26.11
CA GLY A 9 -63.58 13.00 -26.71
C GLY A 9 -62.97 11.85 -25.87
N PRO A 10 -62.55 10.72 -26.47
CA PRO A 10 -62.14 9.50 -25.76
C PRO A 10 -60.62 9.47 -25.50
N GLY A 11 -60.19 8.92 -24.36
CA GLY A 11 -58.78 8.77 -24.05
C GLY A 11 -58.58 7.97 -22.77
N GLY A 12 -58.63 6.65 -22.89
CA GLY A 12 -58.31 5.75 -21.80
C GLY A 12 -56.83 5.84 -21.44
N PHE A 13 -56.54 6.02 -20.15
CA PHE A 13 -55.27 5.66 -19.57
C PHE A 13 -55.55 5.09 -18.18
N PHE A 14 -55.28 3.80 -18.03
CA PHE A 14 -55.24 3.13 -16.73
C PHE A 14 -54.21 3.84 -15.84
N PRO A 15 -54.44 3.98 -14.52
CA PRO A 15 -53.40 4.46 -13.63
C PRO A 15 -52.26 3.42 -13.63
N SER A 16 -51.12 3.80 -14.21
CA SER A 16 -49.88 3.05 -14.14
C SER A 16 -49.56 2.78 -12.68
N GLN A 17 -49.66 1.52 -12.26
CA GLN A 17 -49.03 1.05 -11.03
C GLN A 17 -47.53 1.33 -11.16
N THR A 18 -47.05 2.37 -10.47
CA THR A 18 -45.62 2.62 -10.32
C THR A 18 -45.07 1.58 -9.35
N LEU A 19 -44.49 0.53 -9.91
CA LEU A 19 -43.63 -0.39 -9.17
C LEU A 19 -42.53 0.44 -8.47
N PRO A 20 -42.26 0.22 -7.18
CA PRO A 20 -41.12 0.85 -6.53
C PRO A 20 -39.85 0.34 -7.21
N SER A 21 -39.09 1.27 -7.81
CA SER A 21 -37.80 1.01 -8.43
C SER A 21 -36.87 0.31 -7.42
N PRO A 22 -36.08 -0.70 -7.83
CA PRO A 22 -35.11 -1.31 -6.95
C PRO A 22 -34.13 -0.24 -6.44
N ALA A 23 -33.85 -0.27 -5.14
CA ALA A 23 -32.91 0.64 -4.50
C ALA A 23 -31.55 0.61 -5.24
N PRO A 24 -30.88 1.76 -5.43
CA PRO A 24 -29.57 1.78 -6.05
C PRO A 24 -28.62 0.93 -5.21
N SER A 25 -28.16 -0.18 -5.77
CA SER A 25 -27.07 -0.95 -5.21
C SER A 25 -25.87 -0.02 -5.10
N THR A 26 -25.47 0.29 -3.88
CA THR A 26 -24.16 0.87 -3.60
C THR A 26 -23.12 -0.18 -3.99
N ALA A 27 -22.67 -0.15 -5.24
CA ALA A 27 -21.49 -0.88 -5.66
C ALA A 27 -20.36 -0.37 -4.75
N SER A 28 -19.96 -1.20 -3.78
CA SER A 28 -18.84 -0.90 -2.93
C SER A 28 -17.60 -0.94 -3.82
N VAL A 29 -17.14 0.23 -4.26
CA VAL A 29 -15.80 0.36 -4.85
C VAL A 29 -14.85 -0.09 -3.75
N ARG A 30 -14.37 -1.33 -3.85
CA ARG A 30 -13.35 -1.82 -2.94
C ARG A 30 -12.10 -1.03 -3.27
N SER A 31 -11.57 -0.35 -2.26
CA SER A 31 -10.33 0.39 -2.42
C SER A 31 -9.22 -0.54 -2.90
N SER A 32 -8.47 -0.10 -3.90
CA SER A 32 -7.26 -0.77 -4.39
C SER A 32 -6.26 -0.99 -3.25
N ALA A 33 -6.23 -0.07 -2.27
CA ALA A 33 -5.45 -0.17 -1.06
C ALA A 33 -6.00 -1.14 0.02
N THR A 34 -7.18 -1.74 -0.18
CA THR A 34 -7.85 -2.62 0.83
C THR A 34 -7.94 -1.96 2.22
N LEU A 35 -8.18 -0.64 2.24
CA LEU A 35 -8.37 0.13 3.47
C LEU A 35 -9.83 0.02 3.94
N PRO A 36 -10.08 0.04 5.26
CA PRO A 36 -11.44 0.09 5.78
C PRO A 36 -12.12 1.41 5.41
N HIS A 37 -13.45 1.43 5.32
CA HIS A 37 -14.17 2.67 5.11
C HIS A 37 -14.00 3.60 6.33
N PRO A 38 -13.53 4.85 6.15
CA PRO A 38 -13.39 5.80 7.25
C PRO A 38 -14.71 6.02 7.98
N ARG A 39 -14.63 6.38 9.26
CA ARG A 39 -15.81 6.77 10.02
C ARG A 39 -16.46 8.02 9.43
N ALA A 40 -17.78 8.17 9.58
CA ALA A 40 -18.49 9.32 9.03
C ALA A 40 -18.09 10.69 9.62
N ARG A 41 -17.50 10.72 10.82
CA ARG A 41 -17.02 11.95 11.49
C ARG A 41 -15.72 11.67 12.22
N SER A 42 -14.84 12.66 12.22
CA SER A 42 -13.60 12.64 12.99
C SER A 42 -13.87 12.50 14.48
N LEU A 43 -12.90 11.96 15.21
CA LEU A 43 -12.95 11.93 16.66
C LEU A 43 -12.89 13.36 17.18
N ARG A 44 -13.70 13.63 18.21
CA ARG A 44 -13.73 14.94 18.84
C ARG A 44 -12.38 15.19 19.54
N PRO A 45 -11.71 16.32 19.27
CA PRO A 45 -10.49 16.72 19.96
C PRO A 45 -10.63 16.62 21.49
N GLY A 46 -9.68 15.93 22.14
CA GLY A 46 -9.64 15.68 23.58
C GLY A 46 -10.65 14.67 24.10
N SER A 47 -11.28 13.87 23.23
CA SER A 47 -12.25 12.85 23.68
C SER A 47 -11.58 11.56 24.15
N ASN A 48 -12.23 10.82 25.06
CA ASN A 48 -11.74 9.51 25.51
C ASN A 48 -11.53 8.52 24.36
N LYS A 49 -12.35 8.61 23.29
CA LYS A 49 -12.21 7.77 22.10
C LYS A 49 -10.96 8.13 21.30
N GLU A 50 -10.67 9.41 21.15
CA GLU A 50 -9.42 9.89 20.55
C GLU A 50 -8.21 9.39 21.32
N GLU A 51 -8.21 9.58 22.64
CA GLU A 51 -7.12 9.16 23.52
C GLU A 51 -6.91 7.63 23.49
N THR A 52 -8.01 6.87 23.45
CA THR A 52 -7.94 5.41 23.35
C THR A 52 -7.28 4.97 22.04
N VAL A 53 -7.62 5.61 20.92
CA VAL A 53 -7.02 5.30 19.61
C VAL A 53 -5.54 5.68 19.62
N ARG A 54 -5.20 6.86 20.13
CA ARG A 54 -3.81 7.31 20.25
C ARG A 54 -2.98 6.32 21.07
N ARG A 55 -3.42 6.01 22.29
CA ARG A 55 -2.73 5.05 23.18
C ARG A 55 -2.60 3.67 22.55
N TYR A 56 -3.65 3.20 21.86
CA TYR A 56 -3.60 1.91 21.16
C TYR A 56 -2.53 1.91 20.07
N VAL A 57 -2.49 2.94 19.22
CA VAL A 57 -1.50 3.05 18.14
C VAL A 57 -0.08 3.15 18.70
N GLU A 58 0.12 3.96 19.74
CA GLU A 58 1.42 4.07 20.42
C GLU A 58 1.88 2.73 20.99
N GLU A 59 1.00 2.01 21.67
CA GLU A 59 1.29 0.68 22.22
C GLU A 59 1.64 -0.31 21.10
N ARG A 60 0.89 -0.33 20.00
CA ARG A 60 1.16 -1.21 18.86
C ARG A 60 2.47 -0.88 18.17
N LEU A 61 2.78 0.40 17.92
CA LEU A 61 4.05 0.80 17.32
C LEU A 61 5.23 0.52 18.25
N ALA A 62 5.07 0.67 19.57
CA ALA A 62 6.10 0.27 20.53
C ALA A 62 6.37 -1.25 20.48
N VAL A 63 5.32 -2.06 20.32
CA VAL A 63 5.46 -3.51 20.10
C VAL A 63 6.19 -3.79 18.79
N VAL A 64 5.81 -3.13 17.69
CA VAL A 64 6.50 -3.27 16.38
C VAL A 64 7.98 -2.95 16.53
N ASN A 65 8.34 -1.83 17.14
CA ASN A 65 9.72 -1.44 17.37
C ASN A 65 10.48 -2.43 18.25
N ARG A 66 9.87 -2.94 19.33
CA ARG A 66 10.49 -3.96 20.19
C ARG A 66 10.73 -5.26 19.45
N ARG A 67 9.79 -5.72 18.63
CA ARG A 67 9.94 -6.92 17.80
C ARG A 67 11.00 -6.72 16.71
N TYR A 68 11.05 -5.54 16.11
CA TYR A 68 12.06 -5.16 15.12
C TYR A 68 13.48 -5.19 15.70
N VAL A 69 13.71 -4.57 16.87
CA VAL A 69 15.05 -4.58 17.51
C VAL A 69 15.51 -6.01 17.82
N LYS A 70 14.59 -6.91 18.11
CA LYS A 70 14.87 -8.32 18.43
C LYS A 70 15.03 -9.23 17.21
N LYS A 71 14.93 -8.71 15.98
CA LYS A 71 15.01 -9.52 14.74
C LYS A 71 16.33 -10.32 14.61
N HIS A 72 17.40 -9.87 15.27
CA HIS A 72 18.70 -10.57 15.31
C HIS A 72 19.06 -11.11 16.71
N GLY A 73 18.15 -11.04 17.67
CA GLY A 73 18.39 -11.50 19.04
C GLY A 73 17.94 -12.95 19.22
N ASN A 74 18.74 -13.75 19.94
CA ASN A 74 18.28 -15.05 20.41
C ASN A 74 17.13 -14.86 21.41
N PRO A 75 16.04 -15.64 21.32
CA PRO A 75 14.94 -15.54 22.28
C PRO A 75 15.44 -15.95 23.67
N GLU A 76 15.49 -15.01 24.60
CA GLU A 76 15.83 -15.31 25.99
C GLU A 76 14.71 -16.14 26.64
N PRO A 77 15.04 -17.19 27.43
CA PRO A 77 14.04 -17.97 28.14
C PRO A 77 13.26 -17.10 29.14
N GLY A 78 11.98 -16.84 28.85
CA GLY A 78 11.11 -16.01 29.68
C GLY A 78 10.71 -14.67 29.04
N ASP A 79 11.27 -14.33 27.88
CA ASP A 79 10.84 -13.14 27.15
C ASP A 79 9.55 -13.41 26.36
N GLN A 80 8.50 -12.65 26.68
CA GLN A 80 7.20 -12.77 26.02
C GLN A 80 7.19 -12.21 24.59
N VAL A 81 8.21 -11.42 24.19
CA VAL A 81 8.22 -10.74 22.90
C VAL A 81 9.26 -11.35 21.98
N VAL A 82 8.78 -12.06 20.95
CA VAL A 82 9.57 -12.68 19.88
C VAL A 82 9.82 -11.68 18.75
N GLY A 83 11.07 -11.62 18.28
CA GLY A 83 11.46 -10.77 17.15
C GLY A 83 10.79 -11.16 15.84
N TYR A 84 10.80 -10.26 14.84
CA TYR A 84 10.32 -10.60 13.50
C TYR A 84 11.29 -11.55 12.81
N LYS A 85 10.76 -12.57 12.14
CA LYS A 85 11.57 -13.49 11.31
C LYS A 85 11.68 -13.03 9.86
N THR A 86 10.64 -12.37 9.36
CA THR A 86 10.53 -11.93 7.97
C THR A 86 9.97 -10.52 7.93
N PHE A 87 10.26 -9.81 6.84
CA PHE A 87 9.67 -8.48 6.61
C PHE A 87 8.13 -8.55 6.47
N ALA A 88 7.60 -9.68 5.97
CA ALA A 88 6.18 -9.89 5.82
C ALA A 88 5.42 -9.89 7.16
N GLU A 89 6.01 -10.44 8.23
CA GLU A 89 5.41 -10.38 9.58
C GLU A 89 5.31 -8.93 10.09
N LEU A 90 6.36 -8.12 9.86
CA LEU A 90 6.38 -6.70 10.23
C LEU A 90 5.31 -5.94 9.44
N CYS A 91 5.23 -6.15 8.12
CA CYS A 91 4.23 -5.54 7.26
C CYS A 91 2.80 -5.88 7.69
N LYS A 92 2.56 -7.12 8.13
CA LYS A 92 1.26 -7.55 8.65
C LYS A 92 0.85 -6.78 9.90
N ASP A 93 1.76 -6.55 10.84
CA ASP A 93 1.48 -5.76 12.04
C ASP A 93 1.26 -4.28 11.68
N LEU A 94 2.01 -3.72 10.72
CA LEU A 94 1.79 -2.36 10.21
C LEU A 94 0.43 -2.18 9.55
N HIS A 95 -0.06 -3.18 8.79
CA HIS A 95 -1.39 -3.12 8.21
C HIS A 95 -2.46 -2.87 9.26
N GLY A 96 -2.42 -3.59 10.39
CA GLY A 96 -3.37 -3.39 11.48
C GLY A 96 -3.33 -1.98 12.08
N VAL A 97 -2.13 -1.41 12.21
CA VAL A 97 -1.95 -0.03 12.71
C VAL A 97 -2.50 0.99 11.71
N ILE A 98 -2.15 0.87 10.44
CA ILE A 98 -2.60 1.78 9.38
C ILE A 98 -4.12 1.72 9.22
N ASP A 99 -4.72 0.54 9.29
CA ASP A 99 -6.18 0.37 9.18
C ASP A 99 -6.92 1.06 10.33
N VAL A 100 -6.41 0.97 11.55
CA VAL A 100 -6.99 1.66 12.72
C VAL A 100 -6.80 3.18 12.61
N LEU A 101 -5.63 3.64 12.18
CA LEU A 101 -5.38 5.06 11.92
C LEU A 101 -6.34 5.59 10.87
N TRP A 102 -6.47 4.92 9.73
CA TRP A 102 -7.37 5.32 8.66
C TRP A 102 -8.84 5.32 9.10
N LEU A 103 -9.28 4.26 9.77
CA LEU A 103 -10.63 4.15 10.33
C LEU A 103 -10.96 5.26 11.33
N SER A 104 -9.97 5.77 12.07
CA SER A 104 -10.17 6.86 13.04
C SER A 104 -10.75 8.13 12.40
N GLY A 105 -10.49 8.36 11.11
CA GLY A 105 -10.92 9.56 10.38
C GLY A 105 -10.48 10.87 11.05
N THR A 106 -9.37 10.87 11.79
CA THR A 106 -8.95 11.98 12.62
C THR A 106 -7.58 12.50 12.16
N PRO A 107 -7.53 13.55 11.33
CA PRO A 107 -6.28 13.99 10.69
C PRO A 107 -5.15 14.33 11.67
N SER A 108 -5.48 14.93 12.82
CA SER A 108 -4.52 15.28 13.88
C SER A 108 -3.82 14.06 14.50
N ILE A 109 -4.41 12.87 14.42
CA ILE A 109 -3.76 11.60 14.78
C ILE A 109 -3.10 10.99 13.55
N GLN A 110 -3.85 10.89 12.45
CA GLN A 110 -3.40 10.19 11.25
C GLN A 110 -2.07 10.73 10.72
N ILE A 111 -1.97 12.04 10.52
CA ILE A 111 -0.80 12.69 9.90
C ILE A 111 0.50 12.38 10.67
N PRO A 112 0.63 12.67 11.98
CA PRO A 112 1.89 12.45 12.68
C PRO A 112 2.29 10.98 12.74
N PHE A 113 1.34 10.06 12.99
CA PHE A 113 1.66 8.64 13.06
C PHE A 113 2.03 8.04 11.71
N LEU A 114 1.32 8.40 10.63
CA LEU A 114 1.65 7.92 9.29
C LEU A 114 3.02 8.45 8.83
N LEU A 115 3.35 9.71 9.14
CA LEU A 115 4.68 10.27 8.84
C LEU A 115 5.80 9.55 9.62
N ASN A 116 5.56 9.16 10.87
CA ASN A 116 6.52 8.35 11.63
C ASN A 116 6.69 6.97 10.99
N ILE A 117 5.59 6.29 10.68
CA ILE A 117 5.62 4.97 10.01
C ILE A 117 6.38 5.03 8.69
N ALA A 118 6.11 6.04 7.84
CA ALA A 118 6.80 6.18 6.57
C ALA A 118 8.31 6.45 6.73
N SER A 119 8.69 7.23 7.74
CA SER A 119 10.09 7.47 8.08
C SER A 119 10.79 6.18 8.54
N ASP A 120 10.19 5.46 9.48
CA ASP A 120 10.78 4.25 10.05
C ASP A 120 10.81 3.09 9.04
N PHE A 121 9.86 3.05 8.10
CA PHE A 121 9.79 2.05 7.03
C PHE A 121 11.07 1.96 6.21
N THR A 122 11.74 3.09 5.96
CA THR A 122 13.02 3.13 5.23
C THR A 122 14.12 2.30 5.92
N GLN A 123 14.13 2.27 7.25
CA GLN A 123 15.07 1.47 8.03
C GLN A 123 14.62 0.02 8.15
N TRP A 124 13.30 -0.19 8.26
CA TRP A 124 12.74 -1.52 8.39
C TRP A 124 12.92 -2.37 7.12
N ILE A 125 12.78 -1.79 5.92
CA ILE A 125 12.86 -2.55 4.66
C ILE A 125 14.27 -3.07 4.37
N ASP A 126 15.32 -2.31 4.71
CA ASP A 126 16.72 -2.69 4.51
C ASP A 126 17.23 -3.73 5.52
N SER A 127 16.44 -4.01 6.56
CA SER A 127 16.83 -4.84 7.70
C SER A 127 16.53 -6.33 7.58
N PHE A 128 15.87 -6.73 6.51
CA PHE A 128 15.41 -8.10 6.28
C PHE A 128 15.67 -8.46 4.82
N PRO A 129 15.69 -9.75 4.48
CA PRO A 129 15.61 -10.18 3.09
C PRO A 129 14.43 -9.52 2.35
N PRO A 130 14.61 -9.13 1.08
CA PRO A 130 13.56 -8.49 0.29
C PRO A 130 12.24 -9.26 0.30
N SER A 131 11.14 -8.54 0.56
CA SER A 131 9.79 -9.10 0.43
C SER A 131 8.91 -8.09 -0.35
N PRO A 132 9.05 -8.03 -1.69
CA PRO A 132 8.44 -6.99 -2.52
C PRO A 132 6.92 -6.92 -2.35
N ARG A 133 6.24 -8.07 -2.43
CA ARG A 133 4.76 -8.15 -2.30
C ARG A 133 4.26 -7.57 -0.97
N ALA A 134 4.94 -7.88 0.15
CA ALA A 134 4.57 -7.36 1.46
C ALA A 134 4.86 -5.85 1.58
N ALA A 135 6.02 -5.41 1.09
CA ALA A 135 6.42 -4.01 1.07
C ALA A 135 5.41 -3.15 0.29
N PHE A 136 5.13 -3.52 -0.96
CA PHE A 136 4.23 -2.79 -1.83
C PHE A 136 2.81 -2.73 -1.29
N SER A 137 2.34 -3.78 -0.60
CA SER A 137 1.02 -3.77 0.05
C SER A 137 0.91 -2.66 1.11
N VAL A 138 1.92 -2.49 1.96
CA VAL A 138 1.96 -1.41 2.96
C VAL A 138 2.08 -0.04 2.28
N LEU A 139 2.96 0.08 1.29
CA LEU A 139 3.19 1.33 0.57
C LEU A 139 1.96 1.80 -0.21
N LYS A 140 1.19 0.89 -0.81
CA LYS A 140 -0.11 1.20 -1.46
C LYS A 140 -1.10 1.82 -0.46
N LYS A 141 -1.14 1.33 0.80
CA LYS A 141 -1.97 1.95 1.86
C LYS A 141 -1.46 3.33 2.27
N LEU A 142 -0.15 3.48 2.46
CA LEU A 142 0.43 4.76 2.85
C LEU A 142 0.23 5.81 1.75
N ASP A 143 0.39 5.43 0.48
CA ASP A 143 0.13 6.29 -0.67
C ASP A 143 -1.33 6.77 -0.70
N HIS A 144 -2.28 5.85 -0.57
CA HIS A 144 -3.70 6.21 -0.47
C HIS A 144 -3.98 7.16 0.69
N CYS A 145 -3.45 6.87 1.88
CA CYS A 145 -3.66 7.69 3.06
C CYS A 145 -3.12 9.12 2.86
N PHE A 146 -1.86 9.25 2.45
CA PHE A 146 -1.23 10.56 2.29
C PHE A 146 -1.87 11.36 1.17
N ALA A 147 -2.08 10.78 -0.01
CA ALA A 147 -2.73 11.47 -1.12
C ALA A 147 -4.15 11.95 -0.76
N SER A 148 -4.89 11.13 -0.01
CA SER A 148 -6.23 11.51 0.45
C SER A 148 -6.20 12.61 1.50
N LEU A 149 -5.26 12.56 2.46
CA LEU A 149 -5.07 13.59 3.48
C LEU A 149 -4.59 14.93 2.88
N LEU A 150 -3.74 14.89 1.87
CA LEU A 150 -3.25 16.07 1.15
C LEU A 150 -4.37 16.77 0.38
N SER A 151 -5.30 16.01 -0.19
CA SER A 151 -6.44 16.57 -0.94
C SER A 151 -7.68 16.86 -0.07
N GLY A 152 -7.72 16.32 1.15
CA GLY A 152 -8.89 16.38 2.05
C GLY A 152 -10.08 15.55 1.56
N ARG A 153 -9.87 14.69 0.57
CA ARG A 153 -10.87 13.82 -0.04
C ARG A 153 -10.25 12.46 -0.26
N ASP A 154 -11.04 11.41 -0.12
CA ASP A 154 -10.60 10.07 -0.48
C ASP A 154 -10.32 10.00 -1.99
N ILE A 155 -9.12 9.55 -2.39
CA ILE A 155 -8.69 9.62 -3.78
C ILE A 155 -9.48 8.71 -4.72
N GLU A 156 -10.14 7.68 -4.22
CA GLU A 156 -10.91 6.73 -5.02
C GLU A 156 -12.39 7.12 -5.07
N THR A 157 -13.00 7.28 -3.89
CA THR A 157 -14.42 7.58 -3.75
C THR A 157 -14.75 9.05 -3.98
N LYS A 158 -13.73 9.93 -3.97
CA LYS A 158 -13.83 11.40 -4.04
C LYS A 158 -14.65 12.03 -2.91
N ALA A 159 -15.04 11.25 -1.91
CA ALA A 159 -15.77 11.71 -0.74
C ALA A 159 -14.88 12.61 0.14
N THR A 160 -15.45 13.67 0.72
CA THR A 160 -14.72 14.50 1.68
C THR A 160 -14.35 13.67 2.90
N LEU A 161 -13.08 13.76 3.31
CA LEU A 161 -12.61 13.04 4.48
C LEU A 161 -13.17 13.65 5.77
N PRO A 162 -13.37 12.82 6.81
CA PRO A 162 -13.79 13.31 8.11
C PRO A 162 -12.73 14.26 8.70
N GLY A 163 -13.18 15.36 9.30
CA GLY A 163 -12.28 16.42 9.79
C GLY A 163 -11.92 17.49 8.76
N PHE A 164 -12.26 17.31 7.48
CA PHE A 164 -12.06 18.29 6.41
C PHE A 164 -13.32 19.06 6.03
N GLU A 165 -14.38 19.00 6.85
CA GLU A 165 -15.66 19.67 6.57
C GLU A 165 -15.50 21.20 6.49
N ASN A 166 -14.54 21.75 7.24
CA ASN A 166 -14.20 23.18 7.26
C ASN A 166 -12.99 23.52 6.36
N GLY A 167 -12.68 22.67 5.38
CA GLY A 167 -11.57 22.83 4.46
C GLY A 167 -10.24 22.23 4.98
N MET A 168 -9.12 22.69 4.41
CA MET A 168 -7.79 22.08 4.59
C MET A 168 -7.10 22.40 5.92
N ARG A 169 -7.75 23.11 6.84
CA ARG A 169 -7.11 23.51 8.11
C ARG A 169 -6.72 22.34 9.01
N ALA A 170 -7.43 21.22 8.91
CA ALA A 170 -7.10 19.99 9.62
C ALA A 170 -6.11 19.10 8.86
N GLY A 171 -5.77 19.46 7.62
CA GLY A 171 -4.83 18.71 6.79
C GLY A 171 -3.37 18.95 7.17
N MET A 172 -2.48 18.44 6.33
CA MET A 172 -1.03 18.59 6.52
C MET A 172 -0.61 20.06 6.48
N SER A 173 0.19 20.47 7.47
CA SER A 173 0.88 21.75 7.44
C SER A 173 1.98 21.76 6.36
N THR A 174 2.53 22.93 6.02
CA THR A 174 3.67 23.03 5.10
C THR A 174 4.86 22.19 5.58
N THR A 175 5.12 22.18 6.89
CA THR A 175 6.16 21.34 7.49
C THR A 175 5.87 19.85 7.32
N ASP A 176 4.62 19.42 7.54
CA ASP A 176 4.21 18.03 7.33
C ASP A 176 4.36 17.62 5.86
N MET A 177 4.02 18.51 4.93
CA MET A 177 4.16 18.26 3.49
C MET A 177 5.61 18.11 3.05
N VAL A 178 6.51 18.97 3.54
CA VAL A 178 7.95 18.86 3.27
C VAL A 178 8.51 17.57 3.86
N ARG A 179 8.10 17.21 5.09
CA ARG A 179 8.48 15.94 5.71
C ARG A 179 7.96 14.74 4.93
N CYS A 180 6.68 14.77 4.54
CA CYS A 180 6.06 13.74 3.71
C CYS A 180 6.83 13.54 2.40
N ARG A 181 7.15 14.64 1.70
CA ARG A 181 7.95 14.61 0.47
C ARG A 181 9.30 13.94 0.69
N SER A 182 10.04 14.38 1.71
CA SER A 182 11.36 13.80 2.02
C SER A 182 11.29 12.31 2.34
N SER A 183 10.33 11.89 3.18
CA SER A 183 10.16 10.47 3.53
C SER A 183 9.73 9.61 2.34
N VAL A 184 8.87 10.13 1.46
CA VAL A 184 8.44 9.45 0.23
C VAL A 184 9.60 9.26 -0.73
N GLU A 185 10.40 10.31 -0.97
CA GLU A 185 11.58 10.25 -1.83
C GLU A 185 12.60 9.23 -1.30
N GLN A 186 12.88 9.25 0.01
CA GLN A 186 13.76 8.28 0.67
C GLN A 186 13.23 6.85 0.57
N THR A 187 11.92 6.65 0.74
CA THR A 187 11.32 5.31 0.64
C THR A 187 11.44 4.75 -0.78
N ARG A 188 11.26 5.58 -1.81
CA ARG A 188 11.44 5.13 -3.20
C ARG A 188 12.86 4.69 -3.47
N LEU A 189 13.85 5.44 -2.97
CA LEU A 189 15.26 5.06 -3.09
C LEU A 189 15.54 3.74 -2.36
N ALA A 190 15.08 3.61 -1.10
CA ALA A 190 15.29 2.40 -0.32
C ALA A 190 14.63 1.16 -0.95
N VAL A 191 13.42 1.31 -1.51
CA VAL A 191 12.74 0.22 -2.22
C VAL A 191 13.53 -0.19 -3.46
N VAL A 192 13.95 0.76 -4.30
CA VAL A 192 14.75 0.42 -5.50
C VAL A 192 16.06 -0.24 -5.11
N GLU A 193 16.76 0.28 -4.09
CA GLU A 193 18.02 -0.29 -3.62
C GLU A 193 17.86 -1.71 -3.09
N VAL A 194 16.92 -1.94 -2.17
CA VAL A 194 16.72 -3.25 -1.54
C VAL A 194 16.20 -4.28 -2.53
N LEU A 195 15.33 -3.87 -3.47
CA LEU A 195 14.76 -4.78 -4.45
C LEU A 195 15.66 -5.03 -5.68
N SER A 196 16.66 -4.17 -5.93
CA SER A 196 17.67 -4.40 -6.98
C SER A 196 18.88 -5.18 -6.47
N ARG A 197 18.94 -5.53 -5.17
CA ARG A 197 19.96 -6.46 -4.68
C ARG A 197 19.59 -7.86 -5.17
N GLU A 198 20.41 -8.39 -6.06
CA GLU A 198 20.34 -9.80 -6.43
C GLU A 198 20.47 -10.65 -5.16
N PRO A 199 19.76 -11.79 -5.05
CA PRO A 199 19.99 -12.71 -3.95
C PRO A 199 21.45 -13.18 -4.05
N ASP A 200 22.29 -12.79 -3.08
CA ASP A 200 23.64 -13.32 -2.98
C ASP A 200 23.54 -14.87 -2.97
N ASP A 201 23.95 -15.51 -4.07
CA ASP A 201 24.14 -16.97 -4.21
C ASP A 201 25.37 -17.40 -3.40
N ASP A 202 25.44 -17.01 -2.13
CA ASP A 202 26.43 -17.47 -1.17
C ASP A 202 26.00 -18.84 -0.58
N SER A 203 25.50 -19.72 -1.45
CA SER A 203 25.28 -21.15 -1.19
C SER A 203 26.08 -22.01 -2.18
N LYS A 204 27.34 -21.62 -2.43
CA LYS A 204 28.35 -22.48 -3.04
C LYS A 204 29.58 -22.57 -2.15
N ASP A 205 29.43 -23.29 -1.03
CA ASP A 205 30.56 -23.96 -0.41
C ASP A 205 30.06 -25.10 0.50
N ASP A 206 29.94 -26.30 -0.07
CA ASP A 206 30.58 -27.48 0.52
C ASP A 206 30.71 -28.55 -0.58
N GLU A 207 31.87 -28.56 -1.22
CA GLU A 207 32.36 -29.65 -2.04
C GLU A 207 32.33 -30.95 -1.22
N THR A 208 31.31 -31.79 -1.42
CA THR A 208 31.40 -33.20 -1.09
C THR A 208 31.49 -34.00 -2.37
N GLU A 209 32.72 -34.10 -2.87
CA GLU A 209 33.19 -35.18 -3.74
C GLU A 209 32.86 -36.52 -3.05
N VAL A 210 31.70 -37.09 -3.35
CA VAL A 210 31.40 -38.49 -3.09
C VAL A 210 31.70 -39.29 -4.35
N ASP A 211 32.90 -39.87 -4.33
CA ASP A 211 33.40 -40.98 -5.14
C ASP A 211 32.37 -42.11 -5.21
N ASP A 212 31.57 -42.15 -6.29
CA ASP A 212 30.68 -43.27 -6.58
C ASP A 212 31.41 -44.28 -7.47
N SER A 213 31.93 -45.30 -6.78
CA SER A 213 32.59 -46.49 -7.30
C SER A 213 31.79 -47.16 -8.42
N GLU A 214 32.47 -47.37 -9.54
CA GLU A 214 32.00 -48.23 -10.63
C GLU A 214 31.87 -49.69 -10.18
N THR A 215 30.68 -50.28 -10.31
CA THR A 215 30.53 -51.72 -10.55
C THR A 215 29.49 -52.00 -11.61
N ASN A 216 29.98 -52.61 -12.68
CA ASN A 216 29.26 -52.97 -13.90
C ASN A 216 28.56 -54.34 -13.75
N THR A 217 27.65 -54.59 -14.71
CA THR A 217 27.26 -55.89 -15.31
C THR A 217 26.09 -56.73 -14.72
N THR A 218 24.94 -56.71 -15.42
CA THR A 218 24.41 -57.81 -16.29
C THR A 218 22.93 -58.21 -16.09
N MET A 219 22.13 -57.85 -17.11
CA MET A 219 21.08 -58.60 -17.85
C MET A 219 20.02 -59.45 -17.12
N GLY A 220 18.74 -59.23 -17.47
CA GLY A 220 17.70 -60.24 -17.27
C GLY A 220 16.25 -59.84 -17.58
N ASN A 221 15.87 -59.94 -18.85
CA ASN A 221 14.54 -60.35 -19.36
C ASN A 221 13.44 -59.31 -19.69
N ASP A 222 13.37 -59.06 -21.00
CA ASP A 222 12.24 -58.76 -21.89
C ASP A 222 10.91 -59.49 -21.54
N ILE A 223 9.77 -58.79 -21.69
CA ILE A 223 8.56 -59.17 -22.47
C ILE A 223 7.58 -57.97 -22.53
N GLY A 224 7.43 -57.39 -23.73
CA GLY A 224 6.12 -57.25 -24.42
C GLY A 224 5.18 -56.06 -24.18
N ILE A 225 5.37 -54.98 -24.94
CA ILE A 225 4.42 -54.24 -25.82
C ILE A 225 2.96 -54.01 -25.35
N ASP A 226 2.57 -52.72 -25.22
CA ASP A 226 1.46 -52.12 -26.02
C ASP A 226 1.67 -50.61 -26.18
N ASP A 227 1.12 -50.08 -27.27
CA ASP A 227 1.64 -49.04 -28.13
C ASP A 227 0.76 -47.77 -28.14
N THR A 228 1.42 -46.62 -28.31
CA THR A 228 0.91 -45.32 -28.83
C THR A 228 -0.21 -44.54 -28.12
N THR A 229 0.17 -43.36 -27.59
CA THR A 229 -0.14 -42.00 -28.11
C THR A 229 0.02 -41.05 -26.91
N GLY A 230 1.05 -40.21 -26.85
CA GLY A 230 1.24 -39.07 -27.74
C GLY A 230 0.91 -37.80 -26.96
N LEU A 231 1.95 -37.00 -26.71
CA LEU A 231 2.01 -35.66 -26.09
C LEU A 231 2.73 -35.63 -24.73
N ALA A 232 4.06 -35.66 -24.83
CA ALA A 232 4.94 -35.00 -23.88
C ALA A 232 4.46 -33.56 -23.70
N ARG A 233 4.04 -33.24 -22.47
CA ARG A 233 4.01 -31.87 -21.98
C ARG A 233 5.32 -31.68 -21.23
N ASP A 234 6.35 -31.40 -21.99
CA ASP A 234 7.42 -30.52 -21.54
C ASP A 234 6.79 -29.12 -21.51
N ASP A 235 6.04 -28.82 -20.45
CA ASP A 235 5.83 -27.43 -20.03
C ASP A 235 6.96 -27.20 -19.02
N ASP A 236 8.13 -26.84 -19.55
CA ASP A 236 9.15 -26.11 -18.81
C ASP A 236 8.48 -24.81 -18.34
N ASP A 237 8.07 -24.80 -17.08
CA ASP A 237 7.47 -23.66 -16.38
C ASP A 237 8.60 -22.66 -16.07
N ASP A 238 9.12 -22.01 -17.12
CA ASP A 238 10.08 -20.90 -17.08
C ASP A 238 9.36 -19.57 -16.83
N ASP A 239 8.54 -19.54 -15.77
CA ASP A 239 7.72 -18.41 -15.32
C ASP A 239 8.50 -17.41 -14.42
N ASP A 240 9.84 -17.48 -14.37
CA ASP A 240 10.65 -16.63 -13.48
C ASP A 240 10.96 -15.24 -14.09
N TYR A 241 10.84 -15.07 -15.40
CA TYR A 241 11.16 -13.81 -16.09
C TYR A 241 10.04 -12.74 -16.03
N ASP A 242 8.79 -13.11 -15.72
CA ASP A 242 7.66 -12.17 -15.67
C ASP A 242 7.46 -11.50 -14.28
N ASP A 243 7.95 -12.11 -13.18
CA ASP A 243 7.77 -11.52 -11.83
C ASP A 243 8.71 -10.32 -11.61
N ASP A 244 9.91 -10.31 -12.19
CA ASP A 244 10.89 -9.23 -12.02
C ASP A 244 10.45 -7.92 -12.70
N ASP A 245 9.98 -7.99 -13.96
CA ASP A 245 9.41 -6.83 -14.66
C ASP A 245 8.18 -6.26 -13.92
N SER A 246 7.37 -7.12 -13.31
CA SER A 246 6.25 -6.69 -12.46
C SER A 246 6.72 -5.99 -11.17
N ILE A 247 7.82 -6.44 -10.57
CA ILE A 247 8.41 -5.83 -9.36
C ILE A 247 9.00 -4.45 -9.68
N TYR A 248 9.74 -4.31 -10.79
CA TYR A 248 10.26 -3.02 -11.25
C TYR A 248 9.14 -2.02 -11.54
N MET A 249 8.07 -2.46 -12.20
CA MET A 249 6.89 -1.63 -12.45
C MET A 249 6.20 -1.18 -11.15
N ASP A 250 6.06 -2.06 -10.17
CA ASP A 250 5.47 -1.71 -8.87
C ASP A 250 6.38 -0.80 -8.04
N ALA A 251 7.71 -0.94 -8.14
CA ALA A 251 8.68 -0.02 -7.53
C ALA A 251 8.55 1.41 -8.08
N ALA A 252 8.33 1.55 -9.40
CA ALA A 252 8.11 2.85 -10.02
C ALA A 252 6.85 3.57 -9.51
N ARG A 253 5.81 2.80 -9.17
CA ARG A 253 4.49 3.30 -8.68
C ARG A 253 4.47 3.63 -7.19
N VAL A 254 5.54 3.36 -6.45
CA VAL A 254 5.60 3.67 -5.01
C VAL A 254 5.36 5.17 -4.78
N TYR A 255 4.31 5.48 -4.01
CA TYR A 255 3.86 6.83 -3.68
C TYR A 255 3.45 7.73 -4.87
N GLU A 256 3.03 7.13 -5.99
CA GLU A 256 2.64 7.87 -7.20
C GLU A 256 1.57 8.95 -6.90
N HIS A 257 0.49 8.61 -6.20
CA HIS A 257 -0.59 9.55 -5.92
C HIS A 257 -0.14 10.65 -4.98
N THR A 258 0.65 10.30 -3.95
CA THR A 258 1.15 11.23 -2.94
C THR A 258 2.07 12.27 -3.57
N ILE A 259 2.98 11.86 -4.45
CA ILE A 259 3.89 12.76 -5.15
C ILE A 259 3.11 13.77 -5.99
N VAL A 260 2.09 13.31 -6.74
CA VAL A 260 1.24 14.20 -7.54
C VAL A 260 0.55 15.23 -6.65
N GLN A 261 -0.04 14.80 -5.52
CA GLN A 261 -0.73 15.72 -4.61
C GLN A 261 0.24 16.70 -3.92
N LEU A 262 1.43 16.25 -3.53
CA LEU A 262 2.47 17.11 -2.98
C LEU A 262 2.95 18.15 -4.00
N GLY A 263 3.10 17.77 -5.27
CA GLY A 263 3.50 18.67 -6.34
C GLY A 263 2.50 19.80 -6.54
N VAL A 264 1.19 19.49 -6.55
CA VAL A 264 0.12 20.49 -6.61
C VAL A 264 0.17 21.40 -5.38
N LYS A 265 0.20 20.82 -4.17
CA LYS A 265 0.11 21.60 -2.93
C LYS A 265 1.33 22.45 -2.65
N LEU A 266 2.53 21.93 -2.85
CA LEU A 266 3.76 22.68 -2.63
C LEU A 266 4.02 23.66 -3.78
N GLY A 267 3.62 23.34 -5.01
CA GLY A 267 3.64 24.28 -6.13
C GLY A 267 2.72 25.48 -5.89
N ASP A 268 1.54 25.27 -5.30
CA ASP A 268 0.65 26.37 -4.89
C ASP A 268 1.26 27.20 -3.74
N VAL A 269 1.94 26.56 -2.79
CA VAL A 269 2.52 27.22 -1.60
C VAL A 269 3.77 28.03 -1.92
N PHE A 270 4.64 27.52 -2.80
CA PHE A 270 5.91 28.17 -3.15
C PHE A 270 5.85 28.95 -4.48
N GLY A 271 4.69 28.94 -5.15
CA GLY A 271 4.52 29.49 -6.49
C GLY A 271 5.03 28.55 -7.59
N PRO A 272 4.68 28.80 -8.86
CA PRO A 272 5.25 28.03 -9.96
C PRO A 272 6.77 28.17 -9.90
N ALA A 273 7.49 27.05 -9.82
CA ALA A 273 8.93 27.03 -9.99
C ALA A 273 9.23 27.78 -11.29
N ALA A 274 9.90 28.93 -11.17
CA ALA A 274 10.23 29.74 -12.33
C ALA A 274 10.97 28.85 -13.35
N PRO A 275 10.52 28.79 -14.61
CA PRO A 275 11.22 28.02 -15.62
C PRO A 275 12.54 28.74 -15.92
N GLY A 276 13.66 28.24 -15.39
CA GLY A 276 14.99 28.71 -15.81
C GLY A 276 16.08 28.87 -14.75
N ALA A 277 16.04 28.18 -13.61
CA ALA A 277 17.24 28.10 -12.75
C ALA A 277 18.20 27.03 -13.30
N SER A 278 18.78 27.30 -14.47
CA SER A 278 19.99 26.61 -14.92
C SER A 278 21.20 27.11 -14.12
N ASP A 279 21.96 26.16 -13.60
CA ASP A 279 23.29 26.34 -13.04
C ASP A 279 24.12 27.35 -13.85
N ASN A 280 24.43 28.48 -13.21
CA ASN A 280 25.70 29.20 -13.37
C ASN A 280 25.66 30.48 -12.55
N THR A 281 26.20 30.42 -11.34
CA THR A 281 26.81 31.61 -10.73
C THR A 281 28.18 31.20 -10.22
N LEU A 282 29.11 31.12 -11.17
CA LEU A 282 30.53 31.32 -10.90
C LEU A 282 30.69 32.72 -10.29
N CYS A 283 30.85 32.78 -8.96
CA CYS A 283 31.36 33.97 -8.31
C CYS A 283 32.80 34.20 -8.75
N SER A 284 32.97 34.97 -9.82
CA SER A 284 34.22 35.65 -10.14
C SER A 284 34.28 36.92 -9.30
N ALA A 285 35.05 36.90 -8.22
CA ALA A 285 35.51 38.13 -7.55
C ALA A 285 36.96 38.36 -7.97
N ALA A 286 37.14 39.34 -8.84
CA ALA A 286 38.41 39.87 -9.29
C ALA A 286 39.00 40.85 -8.25
N SER A 287 40.33 40.82 -8.19
CA SER A 287 41.29 41.90 -7.87
C SER A 287 41.18 42.68 -6.56
#